data_AF-A0AAV5I8J5-F1
#
_entry.id   AF-A0AAV5I8J5-F1
#
_cell.length_a   1.000
_cell.length_b   1.000
_cell.length_c   1.000
_cell.angle_alpha   90.00
_cell.angle_beta   90.00
_cell.angle_gamma   90.00
#
_symmetry.space_group_name_H-M   'P 1'
#
loop_
_entity.id
_entity.type
_entity.pdbx_description
1 polymer ?
#
loop_
_entity_poly.entity_id
_entity_poly.type
_entity_poly.pdbx_seq_one_letter_code
_entity_poly.pdbx_strand_id
1 'polypeptide(L)'
;MLYIVGLGLGDERDITLRGLDVLKKCEKVFIEAYTSLPCFGISQDGLSTLEMLFGKPVILADREMVEEKADSILSVALGSDMAFLVVGDPFGATTHTVLVVRAKKLGVDVKVVHNASVMNVIGICGLQLYHYGETVSIPFLTETWRPDSFYEKIQRNLELGLHTHCLLGESTAHKPYSAVSNFT
;
A
#
# COMPACT_ATOMS: atom_id res chain seq x y z
N MET A 1 0.02 -13.30 16.96
CA MET A 1 0.13 -11.81 16.81
C MET A 1 0.15 -11.46 15.34
N LEU A 2 -0.50 -10.37 14.91
CA LEU A 2 -0.41 -9.86 13.55
C LEU A 2 0.54 -8.65 13.48
N TYR A 3 1.54 -8.72 12.62
CA TYR A 3 2.41 -7.61 12.28
C TYR A 3 2.05 -7.07 10.91
N ILE A 4 1.79 -5.77 10.79
CA ILE A 4 1.61 -5.10 9.49
C ILE A 4 2.86 -4.28 9.22
N VAL A 5 3.58 -4.58 8.15
CA VAL A 5 4.91 -4.05 7.88
C VAL A 5 4.94 -3.37 6.53
N GLY A 6 5.33 -2.09 6.51
CA GLY A 6 5.58 -1.35 5.28
C GLY A 6 6.91 -1.73 4.64
N LEU A 7 6.90 -2.00 3.33
CA LEU A 7 8.08 -2.32 2.54
C LEU A 7 8.83 -1.09 2.03
N GLY A 8 8.21 0.10 2.06
CA GLY A 8 8.76 1.30 1.44
C GLY A 8 8.39 1.39 -0.04
N LEU A 9 9.11 2.16 -0.85
CA LEU A 9 8.64 2.55 -2.19
C LEU A 9 9.56 2.13 -3.35
N GLY A 10 10.82 1.82 -3.07
CA GLY A 10 11.82 1.40 -4.05
C GLY A 10 11.90 -0.12 -4.15
N ASP A 11 12.93 -0.70 -3.54
CA ASP A 11 13.25 -2.12 -3.62
C ASP A 11 13.21 -2.80 -2.24
N GLU A 12 13.57 -4.09 -2.18
CA GLU A 12 13.54 -4.88 -0.95
C GLU A 12 14.36 -4.29 0.21
N ARG A 13 15.28 -3.36 -0.06
CA ARG A 13 16.15 -2.72 0.94
C ARG A 13 15.52 -1.51 1.60
N ASP A 14 14.42 -0.98 1.05
CA ASP A 14 13.66 0.08 1.69
C ASP A 14 12.90 -0.40 2.93
N ILE A 15 12.82 -1.72 3.15
CA ILE A 15 12.28 -2.27 4.39
C ILE A 15 13.13 -1.78 5.57
N THR A 16 12.47 -1.30 6.61
CA THR A 16 13.17 -0.89 7.83
C THR A 16 13.83 -2.09 8.50
N LEU A 17 14.94 -1.86 9.21
CA LEU A 17 15.58 -2.89 10.04
C LEU A 17 14.61 -3.53 11.04
N ARG A 18 13.69 -2.71 11.59
CA ARG A 18 12.62 -3.19 12.47
C ARG A 18 11.67 -4.14 11.75
N GLY A 19 11.32 -3.84 10.50
CA GLY A 19 10.50 -4.73 9.66
C GLY A 19 11.19 -6.07 9.46
N LEU A 20 12.47 -6.04 9.08
CA LEU A 20 13.27 -7.27 8.87
C LEU A 20 13.39 -8.12 10.15
N ASP A 21 13.61 -7.49 11.31
CA ASP A 21 13.68 -8.19 12.60
C ASP A 21 12.36 -8.87 12.98
N VAL A 22 11.23 -8.27 12.60
CA VAL A 22 9.89 -8.84 12.81
C VAL A 22 9.68 -10.05 11.88
N LEU A 23 10.05 -9.95 10.60
CA LEU A 23 9.91 -11.04 9.64
C LEU A 23 10.68 -12.31 10.05
N LYS A 24 11.85 -12.14 10.65
CA LYS A 24 12.63 -13.27 11.18
C LYS A 24 11.91 -14.01 12.31
N LYS A 25 11.05 -13.33 13.08
CA LYS A 25 10.27 -13.92 14.18
C LYS A 25 8.95 -14.55 13.74
N CYS A 26 8.30 -13.98 12.72
CA CYS A 26 7.00 -14.47 12.24
C CYS A 26 7.10 -15.84 11.57
N GLU A 27 6.16 -16.73 11.83
CA GLU A 27 6.11 -18.05 11.18
C GLU A 27 5.67 -17.94 9.73
N LYS A 28 4.70 -17.07 9.44
CA LYS A 28 4.16 -16.85 8.10
C LYS A 28 4.25 -15.38 7.69
N VAL A 29 4.56 -15.18 6.42
CA VAL A 29 4.70 -13.87 5.80
C VAL A 29 3.76 -13.81 4.60
N PHE A 30 2.84 -12.86 4.62
CA PHE A 30 1.92 -12.56 3.53
C PHE A 30 2.34 -11.25 2.87
N ILE A 31 2.20 -11.13 1.56
CA ILE A 31 2.38 -9.87 0.83
C ILE A 31 1.14 -9.56 0.02
N GLU A 32 0.69 -8.33 0.09
CA GLU A 32 -0.41 -7.85 -0.73
C GLU A 32 0.01 -7.72 -2.19
N ALA A 33 -0.72 -8.38 -3.10
CA ALA A 33 -0.33 -8.47 -4.49
C ALA A 33 -0.88 -7.35 -5.40
N TYR A 34 -1.90 -6.59 -4.96
CA TYR A 34 -2.77 -5.83 -5.86
C TYR A 34 -2.68 -4.32 -5.73
N THR A 35 -1.87 -3.78 -4.82
CA THR A 35 -1.80 -2.33 -4.58
C THR A 35 -0.59 -1.63 -5.17
N SER A 36 0.48 -2.36 -5.53
CA SER A 36 1.71 -1.79 -6.12
C SER A 36 2.82 -2.80 -6.50
N LEU A 37 2.58 -4.12 -6.61
CA LEU A 37 3.66 -5.08 -6.93
C LEU A 37 4.46 -4.70 -8.20
N PRO A 38 3.85 -4.24 -9.30
CA PRO A 38 4.61 -3.80 -10.47
C PRO A 38 5.43 -2.52 -10.25
N CYS A 39 5.02 -1.66 -9.30
CA CYS A 39 5.68 -0.40 -8.96
C CYS A 39 6.90 -0.60 -8.07
N PHE A 40 6.94 -1.68 -7.28
CA PHE A 40 8.09 -2.08 -6.46
C PHE A 40 9.20 -2.79 -7.25
N GLY A 41 9.15 -2.73 -8.59
CA GLY A 41 10.14 -3.38 -9.46
C GLY A 41 10.14 -4.91 -9.40
N ILE A 42 9.11 -5.51 -8.80
CA ILE A 42 8.98 -6.97 -8.65
C ILE A 42 8.57 -7.53 -10.02
N SER A 43 9.57 -7.89 -10.84
CA SER A 43 9.39 -8.88 -11.89
C SER A 43 9.01 -10.24 -11.25
N GLN A 44 8.76 -11.28 -12.05
CA GLN A 44 8.63 -12.65 -11.51
C GLN A 44 9.81 -13.05 -10.61
N ASP A 45 10.98 -12.39 -10.73
CA ASP A 45 12.16 -12.61 -9.89
C ASP A 45 12.14 -11.82 -8.56
N GLY A 46 11.34 -10.76 -8.42
CA GLY A 46 11.36 -9.92 -7.22
C GLY A 46 10.78 -10.60 -5.97
N LEU A 47 9.84 -11.53 -6.14
CA LEU A 47 9.39 -12.42 -5.06
C LEU A 47 10.55 -13.27 -4.56
N SER A 48 11.33 -13.85 -5.47
CA SER A 48 12.52 -14.64 -5.14
C SER A 48 13.56 -13.80 -4.39
N THR A 49 13.76 -12.54 -4.77
CA THR A 49 14.67 -11.61 -4.06
C THR A 49 14.19 -11.31 -2.64
N LEU A 50 12.88 -11.07 -2.46
CA LEU A 50 12.28 -10.87 -1.14
C LEU A 50 12.42 -12.12 -0.28
N GLU A 51 12.13 -13.30 -0.82
CA GLU A 51 12.27 -14.58 -0.11
C GLU A 51 13.73 -14.84 0.31
N MET A 52 14.69 -14.53 -0.57
CA MET A 52 16.13 -14.62 -0.24
C MET A 52 16.52 -13.64 0.88
N LEU A 53 16.04 -12.39 0.85
CA LEU A 53 16.35 -11.40 1.87
C LEU A 53 15.73 -11.76 3.22
N PHE A 54 14.48 -12.25 3.21
CA PHE A 54 13.75 -12.61 4.42
C PHE A 54 14.14 -13.99 4.96
N GLY A 55 14.71 -14.85 4.11
CA GLY A 55 15.04 -16.24 4.44
C GLY A 55 13.81 -17.12 4.65
N LYS A 56 12.66 -16.72 4.10
CA LYS A 56 11.36 -17.39 4.30
C LYS A 56 10.49 -17.26 3.05
N PRO A 57 9.63 -18.27 2.78
CA PRO A 57 8.67 -18.18 1.68
C PRO A 57 7.64 -17.08 1.96
N VAL A 58 7.25 -16.36 0.92
CA VAL A 58 6.28 -15.27 0.98
C VAL A 58 4.99 -15.70 0.29
N ILE A 59 3.87 -15.57 0.99
CA ILE A 59 2.55 -15.97 0.47
C ILE A 59 1.88 -14.74 -0.15
N LEU A 60 1.54 -14.82 -1.44
CA LEU A 60 0.78 -13.78 -2.12
C LEU A 60 -0.68 -13.78 -1.63
N ALA A 61 -1.12 -12.64 -1.12
CA ALA A 61 -2.51 -12.37 -0.77
C ALA A 61 -3.14 -11.50 -1.86
N ASP A 62 -4.13 -12.04 -2.57
CA ASP A 62 -4.92 -11.30 -3.54
C ASP A 62 -5.99 -10.44 -2.85
N ARG A 63 -6.65 -9.58 -3.64
CA ARG A 63 -7.66 -8.63 -3.13
C ARG A 63 -8.83 -9.34 -2.47
N GLU A 64 -9.29 -10.43 -3.07
CA GLU A 64 -10.38 -11.22 -2.52
C GLU A 64 -9.98 -11.81 -1.15
N MET A 65 -8.74 -12.27 -1.01
CA MET A 65 -8.24 -12.82 0.25
C MET A 65 -8.13 -11.75 1.35
N VAL A 66 -7.73 -10.52 1.00
CA VAL A 66 -7.57 -9.43 1.96
C VAL A 66 -8.91 -8.75 2.32
N GLU A 67 -9.80 -8.54 1.35
CA GLU A 67 -11.06 -7.82 1.55
C GLU A 67 -12.22 -8.74 1.96
N GLU A 68 -12.31 -9.96 1.39
CA GLU A 68 -13.43 -10.89 1.61
C GLU A 68 -13.06 -12.03 2.55
N LYS A 69 -11.86 -12.61 2.42
CA LYS A 69 -11.42 -13.78 3.23
C LYS A 69 -10.44 -13.43 4.34
N ALA A 70 -10.45 -12.19 4.83
CA ALA A 70 -9.54 -11.72 5.89
C ALA A 70 -9.56 -12.64 7.13
N ASP A 71 -10.72 -13.23 7.46
CA ASP A 71 -10.88 -14.12 8.61
C ASP A 71 -9.99 -15.37 8.50
N SER A 72 -9.70 -15.84 7.29
CA SER A 72 -8.77 -16.96 7.06
C SER A 72 -7.32 -16.60 7.39
N ILE A 73 -6.87 -15.41 6.97
CA ILE A 73 -5.55 -14.85 7.33
C ILE A 73 -5.47 -14.64 8.85
N LEU A 74 -6.51 -14.05 9.44
CA LEU A 74 -6.54 -13.74 10.87
C LEU A 74 -6.64 -14.99 11.75
N SER A 75 -7.26 -16.07 11.27
CA SER A 75 -7.33 -17.35 12.00
C SER A 75 -5.94 -17.95 12.25
N VAL A 76 -5.00 -17.74 11.33
CA VAL A 76 -3.61 -18.18 11.48
C VAL A 76 -2.89 -17.34 12.55
N ALA A 77 -3.20 -16.03 12.64
CA ALA A 77 -2.59 -15.12 13.60
C ALA A 77 -3.04 -15.35 15.07
N LEU A 78 -4.07 -16.17 15.29
CA LEU A 78 -4.49 -16.66 16.61
C LEU A 78 -3.54 -17.74 17.15
N GLY A 79 -2.98 -18.57 16.27
CA GLY A 79 -2.09 -19.68 16.65
C GLY A 79 -0.61 -19.31 16.64
N SER A 80 -0.21 -18.36 15.80
CA SER A 80 1.20 -17.96 15.68
C SER A 80 1.41 -16.50 15.25
N ASP A 81 2.68 -16.09 15.22
CA ASP A 81 3.08 -14.75 14.79
C ASP A 81 3.12 -14.67 13.26
N MET A 82 2.38 -13.74 12.70
CA MET A 82 2.24 -13.52 11.27
C MET A 82 2.69 -12.11 10.88
N ALA A 83 3.35 -11.96 9.74
CA ALA A 83 3.55 -10.67 9.09
C ALA A 83 2.68 -10.52 7.84
N PHE A 84 2.13 -9.33 7.65
CA PHE A 84 1.42 -8.86 6.46
C PHE A 84 2.19 -7.66 5.89
N LEU A 85 2.78 -7.86 4.71
CA LEU A 85 3.62 -6.91 4.02
C LEU A 85 2.79 -6.06 3.07
N VAL A 86 3.02 -4.75 3.12
CA VAL A 86 2.33 -3.73 2.32
C VAL A 86 3.36 -2.85 1.64
N VAL A 87 3.14 -2.52 0.36
CA VAL A 87 3.99 -1.55 -0.33
C VAL A 87 3.76 -0.14 0.23
N GLY A 88 4.84 0.60 0.47
CA GLY A 88 4.82 1.90 1.11
C GLY A 88 4.66 1.78 2.63
N ASP A 89 3.76 2.59 3.17
CA ASP A 89 3.39 2.59 4.59
C ASP A 89 2.01 1.94 4.79
N PRO A 90 1.82 1.11 5.83
CA PRO A 90 0.56 0.43 6.09
C PRO A 90 -0.70 1.31 6.14
N PHE A 91 -0.58 2.61 6.47
CA PHE A 91 -1.72 3.52 6.57
C PHE A 91 -1.60 4.77 5.69
N GLY A 92 -0.62 4.81 4.79
CA GLY A 92 -0.38 5.98 3.95
C GLY A 92 -1.51 6.28 2.95
N ALA A 93 -1.97 5.26 2.22
CA ALA A 93 -2.99 5.44 1.17
C ALA A 93 -3.77 4.14 0.88
N THR A 94 -3.97 3.31 1.90
CA THR A 94 -4.48 1.94 1.75
C THR A 94 -5.64 1.65 2.70
N THR A 95 -6.39 0.59 2.43
CA THR A 95 -7.56 0.18 3.20
C THR A 95 -7.24 -0.73 4.39
N HIS A 96 -5.96 -0.94 4.72
CA HIS A 96 -5.52 -1.92 5.75
C HIS A 96 -5.98 -1.59 7.18
N THR A 97 -6.44 -0.38 7.44
CA THR A 97 -7.15 -0.05 8.69
C THR A 97 -8.33 -0.99 8.93
N VAL A 98 -9.01 -1.45 7.86
CA VAL A 98 -10.09 -2.45 7.96
C VAL A 98 -9.56 -3.79 8.50
N LEU A 99 -8.38 -4.22 8.05
CA LEU A 99 -7.74 -5.45 8.53
C LEU A 99 -7.40 -5.35 10.03
N VAL A 100 -6.89 -4.21 10.48
CA VAL A 100 -6.59 -3.95 11.90
C VAL A 100 -7.84 -4.04 12.76
N VAL A 101 -8.95 -3.44 12.30
CA VAL A 101 -10.22 -3.47 13.03
C VAL A 101 -10.76 -4.90 13.13
N ARG A 102 -10.70 -5.67 12.04
CA ARG A 102 -11.12 -7.08 12.02
C ARG A 102 -10.26 -7.95 12.95
N ALA A 103 -8.93 -7.79 12.91
CA ALA A 103 -8.00 -8.49 13.78
C ALA A 103 -8.33 -8.26 15.27
N LYS A 104 -8.53 -6.99 15.67
CA LYS A 104 -8.90 -6.65 17.05
C LYS A 104 -10.25 -7.24 17.47
N LYS A 105 -11.24 -7.29 16.57
CA LYS A 105 -12.54 -7.93 16.86
C LYS A 105 -12.42 -9.43 17.12
N LEU A 106 -11.45 -10.09 16.48
CA LEU A 106 -11.14 -11.51 16.68
C LEU A 106 -10.19 -11.77 17.86
N GLY A 107 -9.81 -10.74 18.63
CA GLY A 107 -8.88 -10.89 19.75
C GLY A 107 -7.42 -11.08 19.34
N VAL A 108 -7.07 -10.77 18.08
CA VAL A 108 -5.69 -10.80 17.59
C VAL A 108 -5.03 -9.45 17.87
N ASP A 109 -3.94 -9.47 18.63
CA ASP A 109 -3.11 -8.29 18.82
C ASP A 109 -2.42 -7.90 17.51
N VAL A 110 -2.39 -6.59 17.24
CA VAL A 110 -1.80 -6.03 16.02
C VAL A 110 -0.66 -5.08 16.36
N LYS A 111 0.49 -5.26 15.71
CA LYS A 111 1.63 -4.34 15.74
C LYS A 111 1.93 -3.81 14.35
N VAL A 112 2.18 -2.51 14.24
CA VAL A 112 2.43 -1.86 12.95
C VAL A 112 3.88 -1.41 12.90
N VAL A 113 4.54 -1.69 11.78
CA VAL A 113 5.87 -1.18 11.44
C VAL A 113 5.74 -0.27 10.24
N HIS A 114 5.88 1.03 10.50
CA HIS A 114 5.76 2.10 9.51
C HIS A 114 6.95 2.13 8.54
N ASN A 115 6.74 2.76 7.39
CA ASN A 115 7.79 3.03 6.40
C ASN A 115 7.52 4.33 5.61
N ALA A 116 8.32 4.59 4.57
CA ALA A 116 8.10 5.67 3.62
C ALA A 116 6.77 5.46 2.87
N SER A 117 6.08 6.56 2.55
CA SER A 117 4.79 6.54 1.87
C SER A 117 4.79 7.52 0.71
N VAL A 118 4.06 7.24 -0.36
CA VAL A 118 3.84 8.22 -1.43
C VAL A 118 3.35 9.56 -0.87
N MET A 119 2.61 9.54 0.24
CA MET A 119 2.12 10.74 0.92
C MET A 119 3.20 11.66 1.47
N ASN A 120 4.37 11.12 1.84
CA ASN A 120 5.46 11.92 2.41
C ASN A 120 6.61 12.15 1.43
N VAL A 121 6.89 11.22 0.52
CA VAL A 121 8.01 11.36 -0.43
C VAL A 121 7.76 12.38 -1.53
N ILE A 122 6.51 12.83 -1.75
CA ILE A 122 6.18 13.94 -2.67
C ILE A 122 6.95 15.23 -2.36
N GLY A 123 7.53 15.37 -1.17
CA GLY A 123 8.48 16.44 -0.86
C GLY A 123 9.67 16.52 -1.82
N ILE A 124 9.97 15.44 -2.57
CA ILE A 124 10.97 15.45 -3.66
C ILE A 124 10.66 16.50 -4.75
N CYS A 125 9.39 16.90 -4.90
CA CYS A 125 8.99 17.98 -5.80
C CYS A 125 9.48 19.37 -5.35
N GLY A 126 10.11 19.48 -4.17
CA GLY A 126 10.53 20.76 -3.59
C GLY A 126 9.37 21.57 -3.00
N LEU A 127 8.16 21.00 -3.01
CA LEU A 127 6.98 21.61 -2.42
C LEU A 127 6.90 21.32 -0.93
N GLN A 128 6.41 22.34 -0.23
CA GLN A 128 6.22 22.34 1.20
C GLN A 128 5.12 21.33 1.59
N LEU A 129 5.47 20.25 2.30
CA LEU A 129 4.49 19.22 2.71
C LEU A 129 3.32 19.80 3.52
N TYR A 130 3.58 20.83 4.33
CA TYR A 130 2.54 21.47 5.14
C TYR A 130 1.59 22.37 4.31
N HIS A 131 1.88 22.61 3.04
CA HIS A 131 0.99 23.31 2.11
C HIS A 131 0.18 22.36 1.22
N TYR A 132 0.17 21.05 1.50
CA TYR A 132 -0.73 20.12 0.82
C TYR A 132 -2.11 20.10 1.50
N GLY A 133 -3.16 20.20 0.70
CA GLY A 133 -4.56 20.13 1.11
C GLY A 133 -5.13 18.71 1.03
N GLU A 134 -6.44 18.60 0.76
CA GLU A 134 -7.10 17.30 0.63
C GLU A 134 -6.49 16.49 -0.53
N THR A 135 -6.02 15.28 -0.25
CA THR A 135 -5.50 14.36 -1.27
C THR A 135 -6.65 13.74 -2.05
N VAL A 136 -6.48 13.58 -3.36
CA VAL A 136 -7.52 13.05 -4.26
C VAL A 136 -7.04 11.79 -4.97
N SER A 137 -7.98 10.95 -5.39
CA SER A 137 -7.71 9.79 -6.26
C SER A 137 -8.36 10.02 -7.62
N ILE A 138 -7.56 10.00 -8.68
CA ILE A 138 -8.00 10.14 -10.07
C ILE A 138 -8.10 8.73 -10.66
N PRO A 139 -9.31 8.21 -10.89
CA PRO A 139 -9.47 6.86 -11.40
C PRO A 139 -9.26 6.80 -12.92
N PHE A 140 -9.01 5.61 -13.46
CA PHE A 140 -9.03 5.40 -14.90
C PHE A 140 -10.45 5.54 -15.44
N LEU A 141 -10.62 6.45 -16.40
CA LEU A 141 -11.90 6.70 -17.03
C LEU A 141 -12.19 5.62 -18.08
N THR A 142 -13.43 5.17 -18.15
CA THR A 142 -13.91 4.32 -19.25
C THR A 142 -14.90 5.10 -20.13
N GLU A 143 -15.39 4.48 -21.20
CA GLU A 143 -16.42 5.11 -22.05
C GLU A 143 -17.72 5.36 -21.28
N THR A 144 -18.07 4.48 -20.34
CA THR A 144 -19.34 4.51 -19.61
C THR A 144 -19.21 5.01 -18.17
N TRP A 145 -18.00 5.15 -17.64
CA TRP A 145 -17.76 5.55 -16.26
C TRP A 145 -16.68 6.63 -16.18
N ARG A 146 -17.12 7.86 -15.87
CA ARG A 146 -16.29 9.06 -15.84
C ARG A 146 -16.62 9.92 -14.62
N PRO A 147 -16.24 9.49 -13.41
CA PRO A 147 -16.43 10.33 -12.23
C PRO A 147 -15.50 11.55 -12.29
N ASP A 148 -15.97 12.68 -11.78
CA ASP A 148 -15.28 13.96 -11.76
C ASP A 148 -15.19 14.58 -10.36
N SER A 149 -15.59 13.85 -9.32
CA SER A 149 -15.63 14.32 -7.92
C SER A 149 -14.26 14.75 -7.36
N PHE A 150 -13.15 14.32 -7.97
CA PHE A 150 -11.82 14.81 -7.62
C PHE A 150 -11.59 16.27 -8.03
N TYR A 151 -12.32 16.78 -9.03
CA TYR A 151 -12.15 18.12 -9.57
C TYR A 151 -12.51 19.20 -8.55
N GLU A 152 -13.68 19.08 -7.91
CA GLU A 152 -14.14 20.05 -6.89
C GLU A 152 -13.15 20.16 -5.72
N LYS A 153 -12.52 19.05 -5.35
CA LYS A 153 -11.50 19.00 -4.29
C LYS A 153 -10.21 19.71 -4.69
N ILE A 154 -9.75 19.50 -5.93
CA ILE A 154 -8.60 20.21 -6.49
C ILE A 154 -8.89 21.72 -6.52
N GLN A 155 -10.06 22.11 -7.00
CA GLN A 155 -10.48 23.51 -7.04
C GLN A 155 -10.48 24.13 -5.63
N ARG A 156 -11.04 23.43 -4.65
CA ARG A 156 -11.08 23.91 -3.26
C ARG A 156 -9.67 24.11 -2.67
N ASN A 157 -8.75 23.18 -2.92
CA ASN A 157 -7.36 23.35 -2.47
C ASN A 157 -6.71 24.57 -3.13
N LEU A 158 -6.93 24.77 -4.44
CA LEU A 158 -6.41 25.91 -5.18
C LEU A 158 -6.93 27.25 -4.63
N GLU A 159 -8.24 27.34 -4.33
CA GLU A 159 -8.86 28.52 -3.72
C GLU A 159 -8.25 28.88 -2.34
N LEU A 160 -7.76 27.86 -1.62
CA LEU A 160 -7.07 28.02 -0.33
C LEU A 160 -5.55 28.23 -0.47
N GLY A 161 -5.01 28.26 -1.69
CA GLY A 161 -3.57 28.37 -1.93
C GLY A 161 -2.76 27.10 -1.58
N LEU A 162 -3.42 25.95 -1.52
CA LEU A 162 -2.82 24.65 -1.18
C LEU A 162 -2.48 23.82 -2.41
N HIS A 163 -1.45 23.00 -2.30
CA HIS A 163 -1.10 21.96 -3.27
C HIS A 163 -2.07 20.78 -3.14
N THR A 164 -2.33 20.10 -4.25
CA THR A 164 -3.13 18.86 -4.24
C THR A 164 -2.25 17.68 -4.62
N HIS A 165 -2.22 16.66 -3.77
CA HIS A 165 -1.61 15.38 -4.10
C HIS A 165 -2.67 14.52 -4.82
N CYS A 166 -2.41 14.19 -6.08
CA CYS A 166 -3.30 13.40 -6.92
C CYS A 166 -2.76 11.98 -7.05
N LEU A 167 -3.35 11.05 -6.31
CA LEU A 167 -3.09 9.62 -6.46
C LEU A 167 -3.76 9.13 -7.73
N LEU A 168 -3.05 8.33 -8.53
CA LEU A 168 -3.63 7.70 -9.72
C LEU A 168 -4.20 6.35 -9.32
N GLY A 169 -5.43 6.07 -9.75
CA GLY A 169 -6.03 4.74 -9.55
C GLY A 169 -5.27 3.68 -10.34
N GLU A 170 -5.33 2.43 -9.89
CA GLU A 170 -4.80 1.27 -10.62
C GLU A 170 -5.94 0.57 -11.37
N SER A 171 -5.76 0.29 -12.66
CA SER A 171 -6.67 -0.57 -13.43
C SER A 171 -6.09 -1.97 -13.49
N THR A 172 -6.79 -2.96 -12.94
CA THR A 172 -6.40 -4.37 -13.02
C THR A 172 -6.49 -4.94 -14.44
N ALA A 173 -7.13 -4.21 -15.37
CA ALA A 173 -7.40 -4.68 -16.72
C ALA A 173 -6.44 -4.14 -17.79
N HIS A 174 -5.68 -3.07 -17.53
CA HIS A 174 -4.85 -2.40 -18.53
C HIS A 174 -3.43 -2.16 -18.01
N LYS A 175 -2.43 -2.31 -18.89
CA LYS A 175 -1.02 -2.11 -18.56
C LYS A 175 -0.81 -0.78 -17.81
N PRO A 176 -0.02 -0.75 -16.72
CA PRO A 176 -0.04 0.31 -15.71
C PRO A 176 0.53 1.68 -16.14
N TYR A 177 0.85 1.90 -17.41
CA TYR A 177 1.52 3.13 -17.84
C TYR A 177 0.98 3.65 -19.16
N SER A 178 -0.19 4.32 -19.10
CA SER A 178 -0.44 5.46 -19.98
C SER A 178 -0.27 6.70 -19.11
N ALA A 179 0.91 7.30 -19.19
CA ALA A 179 1.21 8.61 -18.63
C ALA A 179 0.09 9.60 -19.02
N VAL A 180 -0.24 10.50 -18.10
CA VAL A 180 -1.06 11.68 -18.36
C VAL A 180 -0.24 12.61 -19.28
N SER A 181 -0.09 12.24 -20.56
CA SER A 181 0.73 12.98 -21.53
C SER A 181 -0.09 13.89 -22.45
N ASN A 182 -1.43 13.89 -22.34
CA ASN A 182 -2.29 14.56 -23.32
C ASN A 182 -3.28 15.53 -22.67
N PHE A 183 -2.79 16.45 -21.84
CA PHE A 183 -3.49 17.71 -21.54
C PHE A 183 -2.63 18.88 -21.97
N THR A 184 -2.57 19.10 -23.29
CA THR A 184 -2.15 20.36 -23.95
C THR A 184 -3.06 20.59 -25.13
#